data_AF-A0A249PDQ9-F1
#
_entry.id   AF-A0A249PDQ9-F1
#
_cell.length_a   1.000
_cell.length_b   1.000
_cell.length_c   1.000
_cell.angle_alpha   90.00
_cell.angle_beta   90.00
_cell.angle_gamma   90.00
#
_symmetry.space_group_name_H-M   'P 1'
#
loop_
_entity.id
_entity.type
_entity.pdbx_description
1 polymer ?
#
loop_
_entity_poly.entity_id
_entity_poly.type
_entity_poly.pdbx_seq_one_letter_code
_entity_poly.pdbx_strand_id
1 'polypeptide(L)'
;MSLDTQTRPMTRREWLLSDRPQSRTQARLGRAYVTWRRFSANRLAVAGLLILMALVLVAAFADLLAPHSPFIGNLAGARLLPPGSEGYLLGTDDQGRDILSRLIHGSRLTLMVVALVAIIAAPVGLIVGAVAGYTGGWIDAVLMRITDIFLAFPKLVLALAFVAALGPGIENAVIAIAITSWPPYARIARAETLTVRNSDYIAAVRLMGASPTRIVFRHVMPMCLSSLIVRVTLDMAGIILTAAGLGFLGLGAQPPLPEWGAMIASGRRFILDQWWVATMPGIAILIVSLGFNLLGDGLRDALDPRESGQ
;
A
#
# COMPACT_ATOMS: atom_id res chain seq x y z
N MET A 1 -5.22 -32.92 53.99
CA MET A 1 -4.07 -32.07 53.59
C MET A 1 -4.48 -31.37 52.30
N SER A 2 -5.14 -30.21 52.44
CA SER A 2 -5.63 -29.40 51.32
C SER A 2 -4.43 -28.70 50.68
N LEU A 3 -4.05 -29.10 49.48
CA LEU A 3 -3.09 -28.34 48.69
C LEU A 3 -3.84 -27.14 48.11
N ASP A 4 -3.75 -26.01 48.81
CA ASP A 4 -4.02 -24.69 48.24
C ASP A 4 -3.03 -24.48 47.09
N THR A 5 -3.42 -24.90 45.87
CA THR A 5 -2.83 -24.38 44.65
C THR A 5 -3.16 -22.90 44.59
N GLN A 6 -2.31 -22.07 45.19
CA GLN A 6 -2.27 -20.64 44.94
C GLN A 6 -2.04 -20.46 43.44
N THR A 7 -3.13 -20.23 42.71
CA THR A 7 -3.09 -19.84 41.31
C THR A 7 -2.47 -18.45 41.25
N ARG A 8 -1.15 -18.41 41.04
CA ARG A 8 -0.44 -17.15 40.79
C ARG A 8 -1.18 -16.42 39.67
N PRO A 9 -1.51 -15.12 39.84
CA PRO A 9 -2.22 -14.38 38.79
C PRO A 9 -1.36 -14.42 37.52
N MET A 10 -1.93 -14.99 36.45
CA MET A 10 -1.24 -15.10 35.16
C MET A 10 -0.78 -13.71 34.70
N THR A 11 0.47 -13.60 34.30
CA THR A 11 0.98 -12.37 33.70
C THR A 11 0.29 -12.11 32.36
N ARG A 12 0.19 -10.84 31.93
CA ARG A 12 -0.41 -10.49 30.63
C ARG A 12 0.24 -11.23 29.45
N ARG A 13 1.54 -11.53 29.55
CA ARG A 13 2.27 -12.32 28.54
C ARG A 13 1.84 -13.78 28.53
N GLU A 14 1.71 -14.42 29.68
CA GLU A 14 1.21 -15.81 29.80
C GLU A 14 -0.25 -15.91 29.37
N TRP A 15 -1.06 -14.88 29.63
CA TRP A 15 -2.44 -14.82 29.15
C TRP A 15 -2.51 -14.71 27.62
N LEU A 16 -1.62 -13.95 26.98
CA LEU A 16 -1.58 -13.81 25.51
C LEU A 16 -0.98 -15.04 24.79
N LEU A 17 -0.06 -15.76 25.45
CA LEU A 17 0.62 -16.92 24.88
C LEU A 17 0.01 -18.25 25.35
N SER A 18 -1.24 -18.26 25.82
CA SER A 18 -1.87 -19.49 26.29
C SER A 18 -2.19 -20.44 25.13
N ASP A 19 -1.81 -21.71 25.27
CA ASP A 19 -2.09 -22.77 24.28
C ASP A 19 -3.60 -23.09 24.17
N ARG A 20 -4.39 -22.63 25.13
CA ARG A 20 -5.84 -22.80 25.22
C ARG A 20 -6.53 -21.47 25.49
N PRO A 21 -6.66 -20.60 24.47
CA PRO A 21 -7.33 -19.32 24.64
C PRO A 21 -8.79 -19.55 25.05
N GLN A 22 -9.21 -18.91 26.15
CA GLN A 22 -10.54 -19.06 26.73
C GLN A 22 -11.59 -18.22 25.99
N SER A 23 -11.17 -17.24 25.18
CA SER A 23 -12.06 -16.38 24.38
C SER A 23 -11.53 -16.11 22.97
N ARG A 24 -12.44 -15.77 22.05
CA ARG A 24 -12.09 -15.37 20.68
C ARG A 24 -11.23 -14.11 20.65
N THR A 25 -11.44 -13.19 21.59
CA THR A 25 -10.65 -11.96 21.72
C THR A 25 -9.24 -12.26 22.21
N GLN A 26 -9.08 -13.14 23.21
CA GLN A 26 -7.77 -13.61 23.66
C GLN A 26 -6.98 -14.28 22.54
N ALA A 27 -7.60 -15.17 21.76
CA ALA A 27 -6.95 -15.82 20.63
C ALA A 27 -6.48 -14.82 19.54
N ARG A 28 -7.28 -13.77 19.28
CA ARG A 28 -6.90 -12.71 18.33
C ARG A 28 -5.75 -11.85 18.85
N LEU A 29 -5.81 -11.45 20.12
CA LEU A 29 -4.77 -10.63 20.77
C LEU A 29 -3.45 -11.41 20.91
N GLY A 30 -3.51 -12.70 21.24
CA GLY A 30 -2.35 -13.58 21.31
C GLY A 30 -1.65 -13.70 19.96
N ARG A 31 -2.39 -13.97 18.88
CA ARG A 31 -1.84 -13.99 17.52
C ARG A 31 -1.24 -12.64 17.13
N ALA A 32 -1.96 -11.54 17.37
CA ALA A 32 -1.46 -10.20 17.09
C ALA A 32 -0.16 -9.89 17.85
N TYR A 33 -0.06 -10.32 19.12
CA TYR A 33 1.15 -10.16 19.92
C TYR A 33 2.33 -10.96 19.37
N VAL A 34 2.12 -12.21 18.94
CA VAL A 34 3.18 -13.03 18.31
C VAL A 34 3.64 -12.41 16.99
N THR A 35 2.71 -12.02 16.12
CA THR A 35 3.03 -11.34 14.86
C THR A 35 3.78 -10.03 15.12
N TRP A 36 3.32 -9.21 16.07
CA TRP A 36 4.00 -7.97 16.43
C TRP A 36 5.41 -8.21 16.99
N ARG A 37 5.60 -9.24 17.82
CA ARG A 37 6.91 -9.58 18.37
C ARG A 37 7.89 -10.02 17.28
N ARG A 38 7.44 -10.79 16.28
CA ARG A 38 8.25 -11.15 15.10
C ARG A 38 8.56 -9.91 14.26
N PHE A 39 7.55 -9.11 13.97
CA PHE A 39 7.68 -7.87 13.20
C PHE A 39 8.67 -6.89 13.85
N SER A 40 8.53 -6.64 15.16
CA SER A 40 9.37 -5.70 15.90
C SER A 40 10.81 -6.19 16.15
N ALA A 41 11.06 -7.50 15.98
CA ALA A 41 12.43 -8.03 15.98
C ALA A 41 13.21 -7.60 14.72
N ASN A 42 12.50 -7.39 13.59
CA ASN A 42 13.09 -6.88 12.37
C ASN A 42 13.21 -5.34 12.42
N ARG A 43 14.43 -4.83 12.68
CA ARG A 43 14.69 -3.38 12.79
C ARG A 43 14.34 -2.62 11.51
N LEU A 44 14.51 -3.25 10.34
CA LEU A 44 14.18 -2.64 9.05
C LEU A 44 12.66 -2.50 8.88
N ALA A 45 11.90 -3.51 9.30
CA ALA A 45 10.44 -3.46 9.33
C ALA A 45 9.93 -2.31 10.22
N VAL A 46 10.51 -2.14 11.41
CA VAL A 46 10.20 -1.03 12.31
C VAL A 46 10.55 0.32 11.68
N ALA A 47 11.70 0.43 11.02
CA ALA A 47 12.06 1.65 10.30
C ALA A 47 11.05 2.00 9.20
N GLY A 48 10.61 1.00 8.41
CA GLY A 48 9.56 1.18 7.41
C GLY A 48 8.23 1.65 8.01
N LEU A 49 7.82 1.04 9.12
CA LEU A 49 6.63 1.46 9.87
C LEU A 49 6.75 2.91 10.36
N LEU A 50 7.90 3.30 10.91
CA LEU A 50 8.14 4.67 11.39
C LEU A 50 8.09 5.69 10.26
N ILE A 51 8.66 5.38 9.08
CA ILE A 51 8.59 6.24 7.89
C ILE A 51 7.15 6.47 7.48
N LEU A 52 6.35 5.40 7.37
CA LEU A 52 4.96 5.52 6.94
C LEU A 52 4.07 6.17 8.00
N MET A 53 4.34 5.92 9.29
CA MET A 53 3.65 6.63 10.37
C MET A 53 3.98 8.12 10.34
N ALA A 54 5.24 8.50 10.12
CA ALA A 54 5.63 9.89 9.95
C ALA A 54 4.94 10.52 8.73
N LEU A 55 4.86 9.81 7.60
CA LEU A 55 4.14 10.27 6.41
C LEU A 55 2.66 10.54 6.71
N VAL A 56 1.98 9.61 7.40
CA VAL A 56 0.57 9.78 7.81
C VAL A 56 0.40 10.96 8.74
N LEU A 57 1.31 11.18 9.70
CA LEU A 57 1.28 12.33 10.59
C LEU A 57 1.50 13.64 9.82
N VAL A 58 2.48 13.69 8.92
CA VAL A 58 2.74 14.85 8.05
C VAL A 58 1.51 15.17 7.21
N ALA A 59 0.85 14.15 6.64
CA ALA A 59 -0.36 14.33 5.85
C ALA A 59 -1.55 14.80 6.71
N ALA A 60 -1.75 14.21 7.89
CA ALA A 60 -2.85 14.57 8.79
C ALA A 60 -2.73 16.02 9.26
N PHE A 61 -1.52 16.42 9.68
CA PHE A 61 -1.23 17.76 10.21
C PHE A 61 -0.70 18.73 9.14
N ALA A 62 -0.94 18.47 7.84
CA ALA A 62 -0.35 19.27 6.76
C ALA A 62 -0.70 20.77 6.85
N ASP A 63 -1.94 21.10 7.21
CA ASP A 63 -2.39 22.50 7.35
C ASP A 63 -1.70 23.23 8.51
N LEU A 64 -1.18 22.48 9.51
CA LEU A 64 -0.45 23.02 10.66
C LEU A 64 1.06 23.04 10.44
N LEU A 65 1.59 22.06 9.70
CA LEU A 65 3.03 21.87 9.48
C LEU A 65 3.57 22.68 8.30
N ALA A 66 2.73 23.01 7.31
CA ALA A 66 3.14 23.79 6.15
C ALA A 66 3.43 25.25 6.53
N PRO A 67 4.66 25.76 6.34
CA PRO A 67 4.98 27.14 6.67
C PRO A 67 4.27 28.18 5.81
N HIS A 68 3.91 27.82 4.57
CA HIS A 68 3.33 28.70 3.57
C HIS A 68 2.16 28.02 2.82
N SER A 69 1.45 28.78 2.00
CA SER A 69 0.46 28.21 1.08
C SER A 69 1.13 27.25 0.08
N PRO A 70 0.66 26.01 -0.07
CA PRO A 70 1.18 25.10 -1.10
C PRO A 70 0.66 25.45 -2.50
N PHE A 71 -0.39 26.28 -2.60
CA PHE A 71 -1.08 26.59 -3.86
C PHE A 71 -0.71 27.95 -4.41
N ILE A 72 -0.58 28.97 -3.54
CA ILE A 72 -0.35 30.35 -3.92
C ILE A 72 1.15 30.65 -3.84
N GLY A 73 1.72 31.15 -4.93
CA GLY A 73 3.14 31.52 -5.02
C GLY A 73 3.35 33.02 -5.16
N ASN A 74 4.59 33.47 -4.93
CA ASN A 74 5.01 34.86 -5.10
C ASN A 74 6.12 34.96 -6.17
N LEU A 75 5.73 35.28 -7.41
CA LEU A 75 6.69 35.40 -8.52
C LEU A 75 7.61 36.64 -8.39
N ALA A 76 7.17 37.69 -7.73
CA ALA A 76 7.88 38.97 -7.70
C ALA A 76 9.12 38.92 -6.78
N GLY A 77 9.06 38.16 -5.69
CA GLY A 77 10.13 38.11 -4.69
C GLY A 77 10.61 36.72 -4.30
N ALA A 78 9.90 35.66 -4.70
CA ALA A 78 10.17 34.31 -4.23
C ALA A 78 10.30 33.28 -5.34
N ARG A 79 10.56 33.67 -6.59
CA ARG A 79 10.73 32.72 -7.71
C ARG A 79 12.11 32.05 -7.65
N LEU A 80 12.13 30.72 -7.67
CA LEU A 80 13.36 29.90 -7.75
C LEU A 80 14.42 30.25 -6.70
N LEU A 81 13.99 30.52 -5.47
CA LEU A 81 14.89 30.76 -4.35
C LEU A 81 15.58 29.44 -3.93
N PRO A 82 16.88 29.47 -3.63
CA PRO A 82 17.62 28.30 -3.17
C PRO A 82 17.14 27.84 -1.78
N PRO A 83 17.38 26.56 -1.42
CA PRO A 83 17.16 26.06 -0.07
C PRO A 83 17.88 26.91 0.97
N GLY A 84 17.22 27.17 2.10
CA GLY A 84 17.75 28.01 3.18
C GLY A 84 17.54 29.52 2.99
N SER A 85 16.82 29.94 1.95
CA SER A 85 16.38 31.34 1.82
C SER A 85 15.43 31.71 2.97
N GLU A 86 15.38 32.99 3.34
CA GLU A 86 14.58 33.46 4.48
C GLU A 86 13.11 33.02 4.34
N GLY A 87 12.62 32.25 5.31
CA GLY A 87 11.27 31.68 5.29
C GLY A 87 11.08 30.44 4.39
N TYR A 88 12.03 30.04 3.56
CA TYR A 88 11.90 28.94 2.59
C TYR A 88 12.98 27.86 2.79
N LEU A 89 12.72 26.92 3.70
CA LEU A 89 13.70 25.90 4.10
C LEU A 89 14.21 25.04 2.92
N LEU A 90 13.31 24.57 2.07
CA LEU A 90 13.65 23.76 0.89
C LEU A 90 13.67 24.57 -0.42
N GLY A 91 13.62 25.90 -0.31
CA GLY A 91 13.54 26.80 -1.45
C GLY A 91 12.14 26.85 -2.07
N THR A 92 12.06 27.48 -3.23
CA THR A 92 10.80 27.69 -3.96
C THR A 92 10.86 27.18 -5.39
N ASP A 93 9.68 26.97 -5.98
CA ASP A 93 9.55 26.54 -7.37
C ASP A 93 9.52 27.71 -8.38
N ASP A 94 9.32 27.38 -9.66
CA ASP A 94 9.27 28.31 -10.79
C ASP A 94 8.10 29.31 -10.75
N GLN A 95 7.09 29.01 -9.92
CA GLN A 95 5.94 29.86 -9.62
C GLN A 95 6.07 30.58 -8.27
N GLY A 96 7.21 30.45 -7.59
CA GLY A 96 7.48 31.05 -6.29
C GLY A 96 6.65 30.47 -5.14
N ARG A 97 6.26 29.19 -5.23
CA ARG A 97 5.60 28.45 -4.15
C ARG A 97 6.65 27.73 -3.30
N ASP A 98 6.40 27.64 -2.00
CA ASP A 98 7.29 26.93 -1.07
C ASP A 98 7.29 25.42 -1.34
N ILE A 99 8.48 24.85 -1.59
CA ILE A 99 8.62 23.43 -1.90
C ILE A 99 8.27 22.57 -0.68
N LEU A 100 8.65 22.98 0.53
CA LEU A 100 8.36 22.21 1.75
C LEU A 100 6.85 22.07 1.98
N SER A 101 6.10 23.17 1.91
CA SER A 101 4.65 23.19 2.04
C SER A 101 3.98 22.32 0.98
N ARG A 102 4.49 22.35 -0.26
CA ARG A 102 4.02 21.48 -1.35
C ARG A 102 4.33 20.01 -1.08
N LEU A 103 5.50 19.65 -0.56
CA LEU A 103 5.80 18.26 -0.19
C LEU A 103 4.86 17.75 0.92
N ILE A 104 4.66 18.55 1.95
CA ILE A 104 3.78 18.25 3.08
C ILE A 104 2.35 18.01 2.59
N HIS A 105 1.80 18.90 1.76
CA HIS A 105 0.45 18.71 1.21
C HIS A 105 0.38 17.59 0.16
N GLY A 106 1.44 17.38 -0.60
CA GLY A 106 1.53 16.29 -1.58
C GLY A 106 1.47 14.91 -0.93
N SER A 107 1.92 14.78 0.32
CA SER A 107 1.77 13.53 1.07
C SER A 107 0.31 13.05 1.20
N ARG A 108 -0.66 13.98 1.31
CA ARG A 108 -2.10 13.66 1.31
C ARG A 108 -2.52 13.02 -0.02
N LEU A 109 -2.10 13.62 -1.14
CA LEU A 109 -2.42 13.11 -2.48
C LEU A 109 -1.77 11.74 -2.71
N THR A 110 -0.50 11.57 -2.33
CA THR A 110 0.19 10.29 -2.46
C THR A 110 -0.49 9.19 -1.64
N LEU A 111 -0.83 9.46 -0.37
CA LEU A 111 -1.56 8.52 0.48
C LEU A 111 -2.94 8.18 -0.07
N MET A 112 -3.67 9.18 -0.58
CA MET A 112 -4.98 8.98 -1.19
C MET A 112 -4.89 8.06 -2.41
N VAL A 113 -3.93 8.29 -3.32
CA VAL A 113 -3.75 7.48 -4.53
C VAL A 113 -3.44 6.03 -4.17
N VAL A 114 -2.46 5.78 -3.29
CA VAL A 114 -2.11 4.40 -2.91
C VAL A 114 -3.24 3.69 -2.18
N ALA A 115 -3.97 4.39 -1.30
CA ALA A 115 -5.09 3.82 -0.58
C ALA A 115 -6.25 3.46 -1.51
N LEU A 116 -6.64 4.35 -2.42
CA LEU A 116 -7.72 4.09 -3.38
C LEU A 116 -7.36 2.96 -4.34
N VAL A 117 -6.14 2.94 -4.87
CA VAL A 117 -5.68 1.84 -5.72
C VAL A 117 -5.72 0.51 -4.96
N ALA A 118 -5.25 0.46 -3.70
CA ALA A 118 -5.31 -0.74 -2.89
C ALA A 118 -6.75 -1.22 -2.64
N ILE A 119 -7.66 -0.31 -2.28
CA ILE A 119 -9.07 -0.61 -1.98
C ILE A 119 -9.83 -1.07 -3.24
N ILE A 120 -9.43 -0.65 -4.43
CA ILE A 120 -10.09 -1.06 -5.68
C ILE A 120 -9.45 -2.35 -6.23
N ALA A 121 -8.13 -2.34 -6.44
CA ALA A 121 -7.43 -3.41 -7.13
C ALA A 121 -7.34 -4.69 -6.30
N ALA A 122 -7.09 -4.60 -4.99
CA ALA A 122 -6.91 -5.79 -4.15
C ALA A 122 -8.20 -6.62 -4.02
N PRO A 123 -9.39 -6.04 -3.76
CA PRO A 123 -10.63 -6.81 -3.74
C PRO A 123 -10.98 -7.43 -5.09
N VAL A 124 -10.79 -6.68 -6.19
CA VAL A 124 -11.01 -7.21 -7.55
C VAL A 124 -10.11 -8.42 -7.80
N GLY A 125 -8.82 -8.29 -7.52
CA GLY A 125 -7.87 -9.39 -7.65
C GLY A 125 -8.24 -10.59 -6.77
N LEU A 126 -8.56 -10.34 -5.50
CA LEU A 126 -8.95 -11.39 -4.56
C LEU A 126 -10.19 -12.17 -5.04
N ILE A 127 -11.23 -11.46 -5.50
CA ILE A 127 -12.46 -12.06 -6.00
C ILE A 127 -12.16 -12.90 -7.25
N VAL A 128 -11.48 -12.31 -8.25
CA VAL A 128 -11.16 -13.00 -9.50
C VAL A 128 -10.31 -14.25 -9.24
N GLY A 129 -9.26 -14.13 -8.43
CA GLY A 129 -8.37 -15.23 -8.11
C GLY A 129 -9.03 -16.34 -7.30
N ALA A 130 -9.79 -15.97 -6.25
CA ALA A 130 -10.46 -16.95 -5.40
C ALA A 130 -11.57 -17.70 -6.14
N VAL A 131 -12.33 -17.01 -7.00
CA VAL A 131 -13.34 -17.65 -7.85
C VAL A 131 -12.67 -18.59 -8.84
N ALA A 132 -11.66 -18.12 -9.57
CA ALA A 132 -10.93 -18.94 -10.55
C ALA A 132 -10.34 -20.22 -9.92
N GLY A 133 -9.63 -20.09 -8.80
CA GLY A 133 -9.02 -21.22 -8.11
C GLY A 133 -10.05 -22.21 -7.56
N TYR A 134 -11.18 -21.71 -7.02
CA TYR A 134 -12.19 -22.56 -6.39
C TYR A 134 -13.03 -23.32 -7.42
N THR A 135 -13.47 -22.66 -8.51
CA THR A 135 -14.30 -23.32 -9.53
C THR A 135 -13.45 -24.24 -10.41
N GLY A 136 -12.26 -23.80 -10.82
CA GLY A 136 -11.46 -24.50 -11.83
C GLY A 136 -12.14 -24.53 -13.20
N GLY A 137 -11.68 -25.44 -14.06
CA GLY A 137 -12.27 -25.70 -15.38
C GLY A 137 -12.23 -24.48 -16.31
N TRP A 138 -13.31 -24.26 -17.06
CA TRP A 138 -13.37 -23.19 -18.06
C TRP A 138 -13.41 -21.78 -17.44
N ILE A 139 -14.06 -21.61 -16.28
CA ILE A 139 -14.10 -20.31 -15.57
C ILE A 139 -12.69 -19.87 -15.19
N ASP A 140 -11.88 -20.80 -14.65
CA ASP A 140 -10.48 -20.55 -14.35
C ASP A 140 -9.70 -20.15 -15.62
N ALA A 141 -9.85 -20.92 -16.69
CA ALA A 141 -9.17 -20.66 -17.95
C ALA A 141 -9.51 -19.27 -18.52
N VAL A 142 -10.77 -18.84 -18.49
CA VAL A 142 -11.22 -17.53 -18.98
C VAL A 142 -10.69 -16.40 -18.09
N LEU A 143 -10.87 -16.49 -16.77
CA LEU A 143 -10.42 -15.46 -15.84
C LEU A 143 -8.90 -15.29 -15.86
N MET A 144 -8.15 -16.40 -15.94
CA MET A 144 -6.70 -16.35 -16.06
C MET A 144 -6.27 -15.85 -17.44
N ARG A 145 -6.98 -16.18 -18.52
CA ARG A 145 -6.68 -15.60 -19.84
C ARG A 145 -6.84 -14.08 -19.84
N ILE A 146 -7.90 -13.56 -19.22
CA ILE A 146 -8.08 -12.10 -19.06
C ILE A 146 -6.93 -11.53 -18.23
N THR A 147 -6.59 -12.16 -17.11
CA THR A 147 -5.46 -11.76 -16.24
C THR A 147 -4.14 -11.70 -17.04
N ASP A 148 -3.90 -12.70 -17.89
CA ASP A 148 -2.69 -12.82 -18.71
C ASP A 148 -2.61 -11.73 -19.79
N ILE A 149 -3.74 -11.30 -20.35
CA ILE A 149 -3.80 -10.17 -21.30
C ILE A 149 -3.26 -8.90 -20.64
N PHE A 150 -3.72 -8.57 -19.43
CA PHE A 150 -3.24 -7.37 -18.73
C PHE A 150 -1.75 -7.46 -18.38
N LEU A 151 -1.27 -8.65 -17.99
CA LEU A 151 0.12 -8.86 -17.61
C LEU A 151 1.09 -8.90 -18.79
N ALA A 152 0.59 -9.10 -20.02
CA ALA A 152 1.42 -9.06 -21.23
C ALA A 152 1.90 -7.64 -21.56
N PHE A 153 1.17 -6.61 -21.12
CA PHE A 153 1.54 -5.22 -21.34
C PHE A 153 2.35 -4.65 -20.17
N PRO A 154 3.34 -3.78 -20.43
CA PRO A 154 3.99 -3.02 -19.38
C PRO A 154 2.97 -2.17 -18.60
N LYS A 155 2.96 -2.29 -17.26
CA LYS A 155 1.98 -1.64 -16.37
C LYS A 155 1.85 -0.14 -16.63
N LEU A 156 2.98 0.56 -16.77
CA LEU A 156 3.01 2.01 -17.03
C LEU A 156 2.39 2.36 -18.39
N VAL A 157 2.70 1.59 -19.44
CA VAL A 157 2.19 1.83 -20.80
C VAL A 157 0.67 1.66 -20.82
N LEU A 158 0.17 0.61 -20.17
CA LEU A 158 -1.26 0.36 -20.10
C LEU A 158 -1.98 1.43 -19.27
N ALA A 159 -1.40 1.85 -18.14
CA ALA A 159 -1.93 2.95 -17.34
C ALA A 159 -1.99 4.26 -18.15
N LEU A 160 -0.94 4.58 -18.92
CA LEU A 160 -0.92 5.74 -19.82
C LEU A 160 -2.03 5.68 -20.87
N ALA A 161 -2.24 4.52 -21.49
CA ALA A 161 -3.31 4.34 -22.48
C ALA A 161 -4.70 4.60 -21.88
N PHE A 162 -4.96 4.10 -20.67
CA PHE A 162 -6.23 4.34 -19.98
C PHE A 162 -6.41 5.81 -19.58
N VAL A 163 -5.38 6.46 -19.03
CA VAL A 163 -5.50 7.89 -18.67
C VAL A 163 -5.63 8.77 -19.92
N ALA A 164 -4.93 8.45 -21.01
CA ALA A 164 -5.09 9.15 -22.27
C ALA A 164 -6.54 9.06 -22.81
N ALA A 165 -7.22 7.93 -22.59
CA ALA A 165 -8.63 7.76 -22.95
C ALA A 165 -9.60 8.46 -21.97
N LEU A 166 -9.32 8.44 -20.67
CA LEU A 166 -10.18 9.00 -19.62
C LEU A 166 -9.99 10.52 -19.45
N GLY A 167 -8.85 11.06 -19.87
CA GLY A 167 -8.42 12.43 -19.65
C GLY A 167 -7.54 12.59 -18.39
N PRO A 168 -6.77 13.69 -18.31
CA PRO A 168 -5.88 13.94 -17.19
C PRO A 168 -6.65 14.20 -15.88
N GLY A 169 -6.10 13.77 -14.75
CA GLY A 169 -6.68 14.01 -13.43
C GLY A 169 -6.32 12.92 -12.42
N ILE A 170 -6.41 13.24 -11.12
CA ILE A 170 -6.06 12.28 -10.05
C ILE A 170 -7.02 11.08 -10.06
N GLU A 171 -8.32 11.32 -10.21
CA GLU A 171 -9.34 10.27 -10.23
C GLU A 171 -9.12 9.30 -11.40
N ASN A 172 -8.91 9.83 -12.60
CA ASN A 172 -8.63 9.03 -13.79
C ASN A 172 -7.32 8.26 -13.68
N ALA A 173 -6.27 8.88 -13.11
CA ALA A 173 -5.01 8.19 -12.83
C ALA A 173 -5.20 7.03 -11.83
N VAL A 174 -5.97 7.23 -10.76
CA VAL A 174 -6.31 6.18 -9.80
C VAL A 174 -7.04 5.02 -10.48
N ILE A 175 -8.06 5.31 -11.30
CA ILE A 175 -8.83 4.30 -12.03
C ILE A 175 -7.91 3.52 -12.98
N ALA A 176 -7.09 4.20 -13.77
CA ALA A 176 -6.16 3.57 -14.69
C ALA A 176 -5.12 2.68 -13.98
N ILE A 177 -4.57 3.15 -12.87
CA ILE A 177 -3.63 2.34 -12.07
C ILE A 177 -4.34 1.15 -11.45
N ALA A 178 -5.56 1.30 -10.92
CA ALA A 178 -6.31 0.21 -10.30
C ALA A 178 -6.66 -0.90 -11.31
N ILE A 179 -7.14 -0.53 -12.51
CA ILE A 179 -7.46 -1.45 -13.60
C ILE A 179 -6.23 -2.23 -14.08
N THR A 180 -5.03 -1.68 -13.92
CA THR A 180 -3.78 -2.32 -14.34
C THR A 180 -3.06 -3.06 -13.20
N SER A 181 -3.46 -2.87 -11.94
CA SER A 181 -2.76 -3.41 -10.75
C SER A 181 -3.40 -4.66 -10.15
N TRP A 182 -4.66 -4.97 -10.45
CA TRP A 182 -5.35 -6.16 -9.92
C TRP A 182 -4.81 -7.54 -10.40
N PRO A 183 -4.22 -7.72 -11.60
CA PRO A 183 -3.89 -9.06 -12.11
C PRO A 183 -2.89 -9.86 -11.25
N PRO A 184 -1.79 -9.27 -10.72
CA PRO A 184 -0.90 -9.99 -9.82
C PRO A 184 -1.58 -10.47 -8.53
N TYR A 185 -2.53 -9.69 -8.02
CA TYR A 185 -3.31 -10.06 -6.83
C TYR A 185 -4.24 -11.25 -7.12
N ALA A 186 -4.83 -11.30 -8.31
CA ALA A 186 -5.62 -12.46 -8.76
C ALA A 186 -4.78 -13.73 -8.87
N ARG A 187 -3.56 -13.67 -9.39
CA ARG A 187 -2.68 -14.83 -9.47
C ARG A 187 -2.32 -15.40 -8.10
N ILE A 188 -2.03 -14.54 -7.12
CA ILE A 188 -1.75 -14.99 -5.74
C ILE A 188 -2.99 -15.60 -5.11
N ALA A 189 -4.13 -14.90 -5.15
CA ALA A 189 -5.37 -15.43 -4.57
C ALA A 189 -5.78 -16.77 -5.21
N ARG A 190 -5.55 -16.94 -6.52
CA ARG A 190 -5.74 -18.22 -7.21
C ARG A 190 -4.80 -19.29 -6.70
N ALA A 191 -3.50 -19.02 -6.62
CA ALA A 191 -2.50 -19.98 -6.17
C ALA A 191 -2.83 -20.49 -4.76
N GLU A 192 -3.11 -19.58 -3.82
CA GLU A 192 -3.53 -19.90 -2.45
C GLU A 192 -4.82 -20.74 -2.45
N THR A 193 -5.82 -20.33 -3.23
CA THR A 193 -7.08 -21.07 -3.32
C THR A 193 -6.89 -22.50 -3.81
N LEU A 194 -6.00 -22.72 -4.79
CA LEU A 194 -5.71 -24.06 -5.30
C LEU A 194 -5.11 -24.97 -4.21
N THR A 195 -4.29 -24.43 -3.31
CA THR A 195 -3.72 -25.21 -2.19
C THR A 195 -4.78 -25.61 -1.17
N VAL A 196 -5.76 -24.74 -0.90
CA VAL A 196 -6.77 -24.96 0.15
C VAL A 196 -8.01 -25.70 -0.37
N ARG A 197 -8.35 -25.57 -1.67
CA ARG A 197 -9.59 -26.10 -2.27
C ARG A 197 -9.81 -27.59 -1.99
N ASN A 198 -8.75 -28.38 -1.97
CA ASN A 198 -8.79 -29.84 -1.78
C ASN A 198 -8.42 -30.26 -0.35
N SER A 199 -8.41 -29.33 0.60
CA SER A 199 -8.13 -29.64 2.01
C SER A 199 -9.32 -30.28 2.72
N ASP A 200 -9.04 -31.10 3.74
CA ASP A 200 -10.05 -31.70 4.62
C ASP A 200 -10.94 -30.65 5.29
N TYR A 201 -10.39 -29.46 5.56
CA TYR A 201 -11.14 -28.32 6.07
C TYR A 201 -12.29 -27.92 5.14
N ILE A 202 -12.01 -27.76 3.83
CA ILE A 202 -13.03 -27.41 2.85
C ILE A 202 -13.99 -28.59 2.61
N ALA A 203 -13.50 -29.82 2.63
CA ALA A 203 -14.35 -31.02 2.53
C ALA A 203 -15.37 -31.08 3.68
N ALA A 204 -14.94 -30.85 4.93
CA ALA A 204 -15.81 -30.79 6.09
C ALA A 204 -16.85 -29.65 5.98
N VAL A 205 -16.44 -28.46 5.51
CA VAL A 205 -17.35 -27.33 5.30
C VAL A 205 -18.42 -27.66 4.24
N ARG A 206 -18.06 -28.40 3.18
CA ARG A 206 -19.02 -28.90 2.18
C ARG A 206 -20.00 -29.91 2.78
N LEU A 207 -19.53 -30.85 3.59
CA LEU A 207 -20.38 -31.84 4.28
C LEU A 207 -21.39 -31.19 5.23
N MET A 208 -21.04 -30.04 5.81
CA MET A 208 -21.97 -29.21 6.61
C MET A 208 -23.00 -28.43 5.76
N GLY A 209 -23.07 -28.65 4.45
CA GLY A 209 -24.07 -28.04 3.55
C GLY A 209 -23.74 -26.61 3.12
N ALA A 210 -22.49 -26.16 3.20
CA ALA A 210 -22.12 -24.83 2.73
C ALA A 210 -22.17 -24.73 1.21
N SER A 211 -22.82 -23.68 0.69
CA SER A 211 -22.83 -23.38 -0.75
C SER A 211 -21.42 -23.00 -1.27
N PRO A 212 -21.13 -23.20 -2.58
CA PRO A 212 -19.89 -22.74 -3.21
C PRO A 212 -19.54 -21.28 -2.92
N THR A 213 -20.53 -20.38 -2.98
CA THR A 213 -20.36 -18.96 -2.67
C THR A 213 -19.98 -18.74 -1.21
N ARG A 214 -20.64 -19.41 -0.27
CA ARG A 214 -20.29 -19.34 1.15
C ARG A 214 -18.86 -19.83 1.38
N ILE A 215 -18.45 -20.90 0.71
CA ILE A 215 -17.09 -21.44 0.82
C ILE A 215 -16.07 -20.41 0.34
N VAL A 216 -16.25 -19.81 -0.84
CA VAL A 216 -15.32 -18.82 -1.39
C VAL A 216 -15.21 -17.60 -0.48
N PHE A 217 -16.34 -16.94 -0.17
CA PHE A 217 -16.31 -15.66 0.53
C PHE A 217 -16.02 -15.77 2.04
N ARG A 218 -16.45 -16.86 2.69
CA ARG A 218 -16.35 -16.99 4.16
C ARG A 218 -15.22 -17.89 4.63
N HIS A 219 -14.70 -18.76 3.77
CA HIS A 219 -13.68 -19.74 4.16
C HIS A 219 -12.38 -19.57 3.37
N VAL A 220 -12.44 -19.39 2.04
CA VAL A 220 -11.24 -19.29 1.19
C VAL A 220 -10.66 -17.88 1.19
N MET A 221 -11.44 -16.86 0.83
CA MET A 221 -10.95 -15.47 0.74
C MET A 221 -10.27 -14.99 2.03
N PRO A 222 -10.81 -15.23 3.24
CA PRO A 222 -10.13 -14.86 4.50
C PRO A 222 -8.77 -15.50 4.70
N MET A 223 -8.50 -16.66 4.11
CA MET A 223 -7.19 -17.31 4.18
C MET A 223 -6.18 -16.64 3.26
N CYS A 224 -6.61 -16.20 2.08
CA CYS A 224 -5.76 -15.49 1.12
C CYS A 224 -5.43 -14.05 1.56
N LEU A 225 -6.16 -13.47 2.53
CA LEU A 225 -5.96 -12.09 2.96
C LEU A 225 -4.54 -11.80 3.45
N SER A 226 -3.92 -12.74 4.17
CA SER A 226 -2.57 -12.55 4.73
C SER A 226 -1.53 -12.35 3.63
N SER A 227 -1.47 -13.24 2.64
CA SER A 227 -0.52 -13.13 1.53
C SER A 227 -0.87 -11.98 0.58
N LEU A 228 -2.16 -11.67 0.42
CA LEU A 228 -2.61 -10.52 -0.34
C LEU A 228 -2.18 -9.20 0.30
N ILE A 229 -2.34 -9.03 1.61
CA ILE A 229 -1.93 -7.80 2.32
C ILE A 229 -0.44 -7.55 2.12
N VAL A 230 0.39 -8.59 2.32
CA VAL A 230 1.84 -8.51 2.08
C VAL A 230 2.14 -8.07 0.65
N ARG A 231 1.49 -8.70 -0.34
CA ARG A 231 1.70 -8.35 -1.75
C ARG A 231 1.29 -6.92 -2.05
N VAL A 232 0.14 -6.49 -1.55
CA VAL A 232 -0.40 -5.15 -1.76
C VAL A 232 0.57 -4.12 -1.18
N THR A 233 1.07 -4.32 0.04
CA THR A 233 2.07 -3.42 0.66
C THR A 233 3.33 -3.28 -0.18
N LEU A 234 3.88 -4.39 -0.67
CA LEU A 234 5.08 -4.38 -1.54
C LEU A 234 4.82 -3.69 -2.89
N ASP A 235 3.61 -3.78 -3.44
CA ASP A 235 3.26 -3.15 -4.72
C ASP A 235 3.02 -1.63 -4.59
N MET A 236 2.83 -1.10 -3.36
CA MET A 236 2.58 0.33 -3.13
C MET A 236 3.70 1.22 -3.67
N ALA A 237 4.97 0.81 -3.52
CA ALA A 237 6.10 1.53 -4.08
C ALA A 237 5.99 1.68 -5.61
N GLY A 238 5.61 0.60 -6.30
CA GLY A 238 5.39 0.60 -7.75
C GLY A 238 4.19 1.47 -8.16
N ILE A 239 3.13 1.49 -7.34
CA ILE A 239 1.95 2.34 -7.55
C ILE A 239 2.33 3.83 -7.40
N ILE A 240 3.10 4.19 -6.38
CA ILE A 240 3.60 5.56 -6.19
C ILE A 240 4.43 5.98 -7.40
N LEU A 241 5.37 5.13 -7.84
CA LEU A 241 6.22 5.42 -8.99
C LEU A 241 5.40 5.56 -10.28
N THR A 242 4.37 4.74 -10.46
CA THR A 242 3.44 4.85 -11.61
C THR A 242 2.67 6.16 -11.56
N ALA A 243 2.09 6.50 -10.41
CA ALA A 243 1.36 7.75 -10.21
C ALA A 243 2.24 8.98 -10.46
N ALA A 244 3.46 8.99 -9.91
CA ALA A 244 4.43 10.04 -10.14
C ALA A 244 4.86 10.11 -11.61
N GLY A 245 5.01 8.96 -12.28
CA GLY A 245 5.30 8.90 -13.72
C GLY A 245 4.17 9.50 -14.58
N LEU A 246 2.91 9.21 -14.25
CA LEU A 246 1.75 9.82 -14.91
C LEU A 246 1.69 11.33 -14.64
N GLY A 247 1.90 11.75 -13.39
CA GLY A 247 1.99 13.18 -13.01
C GLY A 247 3.10 13.90 -13.75
N PHE A 248 4.27 13.26 -13.87
CA PHE A 248 5.41 13.79 -14.61
C PHE A 248 5.12 13.97 -16.10
N LEU A 249 4.29 13.10 -16.68
CA LEU A 249 3.82 13.18 -18.06
C LEU A 249 2.62 14.12 -18.25
N GLY A 250 2.17 14.82 -17.19
CA GLY A 250 1.06 15.77 -17.23
C GLY A 250 -0.32 15.11 -17.21
N LEU A 251 -0.39 13.79 -16.99
CA LEU A 251 -1.63 13.00 -17.00
C LEU A 251 -2.19 12.77 -15.59
N GLY A 252 -1.43 13.13 -14.55
CA GLY A 252 -1.86 13.06 -13.15
C GLY A 252 -2.61 14.30 -12.67
N ALA A 253 -2.30 14.73 -11.44
CA ALA A 253 -2.89 15.93 -10.85
C ALA A 253 -2.58 17.17 -11.67
N GLN A 254 -3.58 18.03 -11.85
CA GLN A 254 -3.41 19.28 -12.57
C GLN A 254 -3.03 20.43 -11.60
N PRO A 255 -2.22 21.41 -12.05
CA PRO A 255 -1.94 22.60 -11.26
C PRO A 255 -3.23 23.28 -10.77
N PRO A 256 -3.28 23.84 -9.54
CA PRO A 256 -2.15 24.13 -8.65
C PRO A 256 -1.77 22.99 -7.68
N LEU A 257 -2.39 21.80 -7.80
CA LEU A 257 -2.22 20.71 -6.83
C LEU A 257 -0.75 20.31 -6.65
N PRO A 258 -0.29 20.06 -5.39
CA PRO A 258 1.09 19.73 -5.09
C PRO A 258 1.36 18.22 -5.24
N GLU A 259 1.23 17.68 -6.44
CA GLU A 259 1.56 16.28 -6.72
C GLU A 259 3.06 16.14 -7.03
N TRP A 260 3.72 15.15 -6.41
CA TRP A 260 5.17 15.02 -6.43
C TRP A 260 5.74 14.75 -7.83
N GLY A 261 5.08 13.93 -8.66
CA GLY A 261 5.47 13.70 -10.05
C GLY A 261 5.41 14.96 -10.92
N ALA A 262 4.33 15.72 -10.79
CA ALA A 262 4.16 17.00 -11.47
C ALA A 262 5.19 18.04 -11.01
N MET A 263 5.56 18.05 -9.73
CA MET A 263 6.64 18.89 -9.20
C MET A 263 8.01 18.53 -9.82
N ILE A 264 8.29 17.24 -10.01
CA ILE A 264 9.52 16.81 -10.73
C ILE A 264 9.49 17.31 -12.18
N ALA A 265 8.33 17.24 -12.86
CA ALA A 265 8.21 17.69 -14.24
C ALA A 265 8.42 19.20 -14.42
N SER A 266 7.92 20.03 -13.50
CA SER A 266 8.18 21.47 -13.54
C SER A 266 9.66 21.78 -13.26
N GLY A 267 10.25 21.10 -12.26
CA GLY A 267 11.66 21.25 -11.92
C GLY A 267 12.66 20.78 -13.00
N ARG A 268 12.25 19.85 -13.88
CA ARG A 268 13.11 19.31 -14.96
C ARG A 268 13.76 20.40 -15.83
N ARG A 269 13.03 21.49 -16.11
CA ARG A 269 13.53 22.58 -16.97
C ARG A 269 14.68 23.38 -16.33
N PHE A 270 14.82 23.27 -15.01
CA PHE A 270 15.71 24.05 -14.18
C PHE A 270 16.76 23.18 -13.48
N ILE A 271 16.89 21.90 -13.86
CA ILE A 271 17.64 20.92 -13.07
C ILE A 271 19.14 21.22 -12.98
N LEU A 272 19.72 21.90 -13.97
CA LEU A 272 21.14 22.23 -13.99
C LEU A 272 21.49 23.36 -13.02
N ASP A 273 20.60 24.35 -12.89
CA ASP A 273 20.86 25.55 -12.10
C ASP A 273 20.10 25.55 -10.75
N GLN A 274 18.90 24.95 -10.70
CA GLN A 274 17.99 24.89 -9.55
C GLN A 274 17.51 23.45 -9.29
N TRP A 275 18.49 22.55 -9.13
CA TRP A 275 18.30 21.11 -8.95
C TRP A 275 17.27 20.74 -7.86
N TRP A 276 17.18 21.50 -6.77
CA TRP A 276 16.31 21.22 -5.63
C TRP A 276 14.83 21.11 -6.02
N VAL A 277 14.37 21.86 -7.02
CA VAL A 277 12.97 21.87 -7.46
C VAL A 277 12.51 20.48 -7.90
N ALA A 278 13.37 19.74 -8.62
CA ALA A 278 13.09 18.38 -9.06
C ALA A 278 13.55 17.32 -8.02
N THR A 279 14.68 17.55 -7.35
CA THR A 279 15.28 16.53 -6.47
C THR A 279 14.49 16.34 -5.17
N MET A 280 13.95 17.41 -4.58
CA MET A 280 13.22 17.32 -3.30
C MET A 280 11.97 16.41 -3.36
N PRO A 281 11.06 16.55 -4.34
CA PRO A 281 9.96 15.59 -4.52
C PRO A 281 10.45 14.18 -4.88
N GLY A 282 11.57 14.04 -5.61
CA GLY A 282 12.18 12.75 -5.88
C GLY A 282 12.66 12.03 -4.62
N ILE A 283 13.28 12.76 -3.68
CA ILE A 283 13.68 12.23 -2.37
C ILE A 283 12.46 11.80 -1.55
N ALA A 284 11.37 12.58 -1.57
CA ALA A 284 10.13 12.21 -0.88
C ALA A 284 9.55 10.90 -1.42
N ILE A 285 9.47 10.74 -2.76
CA ILE A 285 9.05 9.48 -3.39
C ILE A 285 9.94 8.32 -2.98
N LEU A 286 11.27 8.51 -2.97
CA LEU A 286 12.24 7.48 -2.59
C LEU A 286 12.04 7.03 -1.14
N ILE A 287 11.97 7.96 -0.19
CA ILE A 287 11.80 7.66 1.24
C ILE A 287 10.50 6.90 1.48
N VAL A 288 9.39 7.37 0.90
CA VAL A 288 8.09 6.71 1.09
C VAL A 288 8.05 5.33 0.44
N SER A 289 8.61 5.19 -0.78
CA SER A 289 8.70 3.91 -1.47
C SER A 289 9.55 2.91 -0.68
N LEU A 290 10.67 3.37 -0.11
CA LEU A 290 11.48 2.57 0.81
C LEU A 290 10.67 2.17 2.05
N GLY A 291 9.92 3.09 2.66
CA GLY A 291 9.05 2.81 3.80
C GLY A 291 8.05 1.69 3.53
N PHE A 292 7.38 1.71 2.37
CA PHE A 292 6.46 0.65 1.96
C PHE A 292 7.15 -0.69 1.71
N ASN A 293 8.30 -0.70 1.04
CA ASN A 293 9.06 -1.93 0.80
C ASN A 293 9.52 -2.57 2.12
N LEU A 294 10.13 -1.77 3.01
CA LEU A 294 10.60 -2.25 4.32
C LEU A 294 9.43 -2.76 5.20
N LEU A 295 8.30 -2.05 5.20
CA LEU A 295 7.10 -2.51 5.90
C LEU A 295 6.57 -3.82 5.30
N GLY A 296 6.53 -3.93 3.98
CA GLY A 296 6.05 -5.11 3.26
C GLY A 296 6.89 -6.36 3.53
N ASP A 297 8.21 -6.23 3.53
CA ASP A 297 9.13 -7.32 3.89
C ASP A 297 8.94 -7.74 5.35
N GLY A 298 8.82 -6.76 6.27
CA GLY A 298 8.53 -7.06 7.67
C GLY A 298 7.19 -7.77 7.90
N LEU A 299 6.15 -7.37 7.18
CA LEU A 299 4.85 -8.02 7.21
C LEU A 299 4.93 -9.44 6.65
N ARG A 300 5.71 -9.65 5.59
CA ARG A 300 5.95 -10.97 5.02
C ARG A 300 6.56 -11.92 6.06
N ASP A 301 7.64 -11.49 6.71
CA ASP A 301 8.34 -12.29 7.72
C ASP A 301 7.42 -12.61 8.90
N ALA A 302 6.67 -11.61 9.38
CA ALA A 302 5.80 -11.77 10.54
C ALA A 302 4.55 -12.63 10.28
N LEU A 303 4.10 -12.71 9.02
CA LEU A 303 2.93 -13.47 8.61
C LEU A 303 3.27 -14.82 7.96
N ASP A 304 4.55 -15.13 7.71
CA ASP A 304 4.96 -16.45 7.19
C ASP A 304 4.71 -17.55 8.26
N PRO A 305 3.83 -18.54 7.98
CA PRO A 305 3.54 -19.61 8.93
C PRO A 305 4.70 -20.58 9.14
N ARG A 306 5.68 -20.64 8.21
CA ARG A 306 6.73 -21.69 8.21
C ARG A 306 7.79 -21.51 9.29
N GLU A 307 7.95 -20.32 9.85
CA GLU A 307 8.87 -20.08 10.98
C GLU A 307 8.31 -20.48 12.34
N SER A 308 7.07 -20.98 12.39
CA SER A 308 6.42 -21.42 13.65
C SER A 308 6.71 -22.88 14.00
N GLY A 309 7.46 -23.58 13.16
CA GLY A 309 7.70 -25.03 13.24
C GLY A 309 9.10 -25.45 13.66
N GLN A 310 9.94 -24.53 14.16
CA GLN A 310 11.25 -24.85 14.75
C GLN A 310 11.30 -24.40 16.21
#